data_AF-A0A2E8KNI5-F1
#
_entry.id   AF-A0A2E8KNI5-F1
#
_cell.length_a   1.000
_cell.length_b   1.000
_cell.length_c   1.000
_cell.angle_alpha   90.00
_cell.angle_beta   90.00
_cell.angle_gamma   90.00
#
_symmetry.space_group_name_H-M   'P 1'
#
loop_
_entity.id
_entity.type
_entity.pdbx_description
1 polymer ?
#
loop_
_entity_poly.entity_id
_entity_poly.type
_entity_poly.pdbx_seq_one_letter_code
_entity_poly.pdbx_strand_id
1 'polypeptide(L)'
;MHSVVITALVTFMTPWAPLGAAAQEGTEPSVTITCSSGEVLQGKLVQLDDKSISVADDATVPVVQRDVSVPLIREIALASRSAASEGFLIGLLNGSLLLVDAISTNDSKAFLTIEKSVLELPRNSIHWIGLQKTKPGVLNAGGWLEELPENPVADIVVVKRDDAWQFIECAITEVTQDNIIVLLDGETIPVSRKKIAGICWLQPGRRPGEEIEPNPQEILLTSPRGTIRCRQISWNETQRCWNITFASTKKDVTTCLPADALSSIDYS
;
A
#
# COMPACT_ATOMS: atom_id res chain seq x y z
N MET A 1 -49.95 -41.34 3.91
CA MET A 1 -48.75 -41.47 4.77
C MET A 1 -47.70 -40.52 4.22
N HIS A 2 -47.25 -39.56 5.04
CA HIS A 2 -46.42 -38.43 4.62
C HIS A 2 -44.98 -38.88 4.35
N SER A 3 -44.44 -38.50 3.18
CA SER A 3 -43.03 -38.68 2.85
C SER A 3 -42.29 -37.39 3.21
N VAL A 4 -41.44 -37.45 4.23
CA VAL A 4 -40.62 -36.33 4.70
C VAL A 4 -39.38 -36.27 3.83
N VAL A 5 -39.26 -35.21 3.03
CA VAL A 5 -38.03 -34.89 2.29
C VAL A 5 -37.13 -34.11 3.25
N ILE A 6 -36.04 -34.74 3.69
CA ILE A 6 -34.99 -34.09 4.48
C ILE A 6 -34.06 -33.39 3.49
N THR A 7 -34.20 -32.08 3.36
CA THR A 7 -33.26 -31.24 2.61
C THR A 7 -32.00 -31.05 3.46
N ALA A 8 -30.94 -31.79 3.14
CA ALA A 8 -29.63 -31.59 3.75
C ALA A 8 -29.02 -30.28 3.23
N LEU A 9 -28.94 -29.27 4.10
CA LEU A 9 -28.24 -28.03 3.86
C LEU A 9 -26.73 -28.31 3.96
N VAL A 10 -26.04 -28.36 2.82
CA VAL A 10 -24.57 -28.51 2.77
C VAL A 10 -23.95 -27.12 2.93
N THR A 11 -23.53 -26.81 4.15
CA THR A 11 -22.73 -25.61 4.44
C THR A 11 -21.32 -25.83 3.90
N PHE A 12 -20.99 -25.20 2.78
CA PHE A 12 -19.60 -25.13 2.30
C PHE A 12 -18.83 -24.14 3.18
N MET A 13 -18.20 -24.63 4.24
CA MET A 13 -17.07 -23.94 4.87
C MET A 13 -15.87 -24.09 3.92
N THR A 14 -15.53 -23.03 3.19
CA THR A 14 -14.24 -22.96 2.51
C THR A 14 -13.15 -22.78 3.57
N PRO A 15 -12.19 -23.71 3.71
CA PRO A 15 -11.04 -23.47 4.55
C PRO A 15 -10.19 -22.38 3.89
N TRP A 16 -10.13 -21.22 4.54
CA TRP A 16 -9.18 -20.17 4.23
C TRP A 16 -7.79 -20.71 4.56
N ALA A 17 -7.08 -21.22 3.55
CA ALA A 17 -5.68 -21.54 3.71
C ALA A 17 -4.90 -20.20 3.72
N PRO A 18 -4.02 -19.94 4.70
CA PRO A 18 -3.01 -18.92 4.52
C PRO A 18 -2.11 -19.42 3.38
N LEU A 19 -2.20 -18.79 2.21
CA LEU A 19 -1.17 -18.95 1.19
C LEU A 19 0.12 -18.44 1.83
N GLY A 20 0.97 -19.38 2.26
CA GLY A 20 2.37 -19.08 2.53
C GLY A 20 2.93 -18.41 1.29
N ALA A 21 3.39 -17.17 1.44
CA ALA A 21 4.07 -16.45 0.39
C ALA A 21 5.23 -17.33 -0.10
N ALA A 22 5.15 -17.82 -1.34
CA ALA A 22 6.28 -18.44 -1.98
C ALA A 22 7.36 -17.36 -2.10
N ALA A 23 8.49 -17.55 -1.43
CA ALA A 23 9.66 -16.71 -1.59
C ALA A 23 10.08 -16.77 -3.07
N GLN A 24 9.92 -15.66 -3.79
CA GLN A 24 10.50 -15.49 -5.11
C GLN A 24 12.02 -15.40 -4.93
N GLU A 25 12.78 -16.19 -5.71
CA GLU A 25 14.24 -16.04 -5.81
C GLU A 25 14.56 -14.65 -6.35
N GLY A 26 14.79 -13.69 -5.46
CA GLY A 26 15.29 -12.37 -5.78
C GLY A 26 16.82 -12.39 -5.86
N THR A 27 17.38 -11.99 -6.99
CA THR A 27 18.81 -11.64 -7.06
C THR A 27 19.07 -10.37 -6.24
N GLU A 28 20.28 -10.22 -5.69
CA GLU A 28 20.69 -9.01 -4.98
C GLU A 28 20.49 -7.76 -5.84
N PRO A 29 19.77 -6.75 -5.33
CA PRO A 29 19.49 -5.56 -6.11
C PRO A 29 20.80 -4.79 -6.34
N SER A 30 20.98 -4.30 -7.57
CA SER A 30 22.00 -3.29 -7.84
C SER A 30 21.53 -1.96 -7.29
N VAL A 31 22.41 -1.29 -6.55
CA VAL A 31 22.11 -0.03 -5.87
C VAL A 31 23.14 1.04 -6.22
N THR A 32 22.68 2.29 -6.26
CA THR A 32 23.53 3.49 -6.29
C THR A 32 23.20 4.32 -5.06
N ILE A 33 24.18 4.54 -4.19
CA ILE A 33 24.04 5.27 -2.93
C ILE A 33 24.63 6.66 -3.10
N THR A 34 23.85 7.69 -2.79
CA THR A 34 24.29 9.07 -2.72
C THR A 34 24.41 9.48 -1.25
N CYS A 35 25.63 9.82 -0.83
CA CYS A 35 25.93 10.24 0.53
C CYS A 35 25.73 11.75 0.73
N SER A 36 25.61 12.16 1.99
CA SER A 36 25.51 13.55 2.44
C SER A 36 26.74 14.40 2.08
N SER A 37 27.89 13.77 1.91
CA SER A 37 29.13 14.37 1.40
C SER A 37 29.12 14.65 -0.10
N GLY A 38 28.14 14.11 -0.85
CA GLY A 38 28.12 14.07 -2.31
C GLY A 38 28.87 12.89 -2.92
N GLU A 39 29.47 12.02 -2.11
CA GLU A 39 30.05 10.76 -2.58
C GLU A 39 28.97 9.84 -3.15
N VAL A 40 29.28 9.16 -4.26
CA VAL A 40 28.40 8.19 -4.92
C VAL A 40 29.07 6.83 -4.93
N LEU A 41 28.36 5.82 -4.44
CA LEU A 41 28.80 4.43 -4.38
C LEU A 41 27.86 3.55 -5.19
N GLN A 42 28.40 2.59 -5.94
CA GLN A 42 27.62 1.67 -6.75
C GLN A 42 28.05 0.23 -6.45
N GLY A 43 27.09 -0.69 -6.43
CA GLY A 43 27.37 -2.09 -6.16
C GLY A 43 26.11 -2.95 -6.01
N LYS A 44 26.31 -4.19 -5.58
CA LYS A 44 25.25 -5.11 -5.17
C LYS A 44 24.95 -4.95 -3.69
N LEU A 45 23.67 -4.86 -3.35
CA LEU A 45 23.25 -4.81 -1.96
C LEU A 45 23.47 -6.16 -1.29
N VAL A 46 24.27 -6.15 -0.22
CA VAL A 46 24.47 -7.30 0.65
C VAL A 46 23.50 -7.21 1.83
N GLN A 47 23.55 -6.10 2.57
CA GLN A 47 22.78 -5.87 3.79
C GLN A 47 22.27 -4.43 3.87
N LEU A 48 21.09 -4.23 4.44
CA LEU A 48 20.59 -2.93 4.89
C LEU A 48 19.85 -3.12 6.20
N ASP A 49 20.24 -2.38 7.23
CA ASP A 49 19.51 -2.24 8.48
C ASP A 49 19.37 -0.76 8.88
N ASP A 50 18.98 -0.50 10.13
CA ASP A 50 18.77 0.85 10.66
C ASP A 50 20.07 1.64 10.88
N LYS A 51 21.24 1.00 10.77
CA LYS A 51 22.55 1.60 11.08
C LYS A 51 23.44 1.71 9.86
N SER A 52 23.41 0.71 8.99
CA SER A 52 24.33 0.62 7.86
C SER A 52 23.74 -0.08 6.65
N ILE A 53 24.30 0.27 5.49
CA ILE A 53 24.18 -0.45 4.24
C ILE A 53 25.55 -1.04 3.87
N SER A 54 25.55 -2.28 3.41
CA SER A 54 26.73 -2.98 2.90
C SER A 54 26.55 -3.25 1.41
N VAL A 55 27.52 -2.81 0.61
CA VAL A 55 27.54 -3.03 -0.85
C VAL A 55 28.80 -3.76 -1.30
N ALA A 56 28.63 -4.72 -2.20
CA ALA A 56 29.73 -5.43 -2.86
C ALA A 56 29.99 -4.84 -4.25
N ASP A 57 31.26 -4.57 -4.54
CA ASP A 57 31.71 -4.14 -5.86
C ASP A 57 32.21 -5.35 -6.68
N ASP A 58 31.30 -5.92 -7.48
CA ASP A 58 31.58 -7.07 -8.35
C ASP A 58 32.60 -6.76 -9.47
N ALA A 59 32.91 -5.48 -9.74
CA ALA A 59 33.89 -5.10 -10.76
C ALA A 59 35.34 -5.25 -10.28
N THR A 60 35.55 -5.49 -8.98
CA THR A 60 36.88 -5.64 -8.37
C THR A 60 37.15 -7.07 -7.96
N VAL A 61 38.39 -7.55 -8.20
CA VAL A 61 38.86 -8.87 -7.76
C VAL A 61 40.09 -8.68 -6.87
N PRO A 62 40.05 -9.04 -5.57
CA PRO A 62 38.93 -9.65 -4.85
C PRO A 62 37.74 -8.70 -4.68
N VAL A 63 36.52 -9.25 -4.52
CA VAL A 63 35.30 -8.48 -4.26
C VAL A 63 35.51 -7.63 -3.01
N VAL A 64 35.41 -6.32 -3.16
CA VAL A 64 35.52 -5.38 -2.05
C VAL A 64 34.12 -5.05 -1.55
N GLN A 65 33.85 -5.37 -0.28
CA GLN A 65 32.65 -4.90 0.42
C GLN A 65 32.94 -3.52 1.04
N ARG A 66 31.96 -2.61 0.94
CA ARG A 66 31.99 -1.31 1.61
C ARG A 66 30.74 -1.14 2.46
N ASP A 67 30.95 -0.67 3.68
CA ASP A 67 29.87 -0.35 4.62
C ASP A 67 29.74 1.17 4.75
N VAL A 68 28.50 1.65 4.68
CA VAL A 68 28.15 3.07 4.80
C VAL A 68 27.11 3.20 5.91
N SER A 69 27.28 4.18 6.79
CA SER A 69 26.32 4.42 7.86
C SER A 69 25.07 5.13 7.33
N VAL A 70 23.88 4.64 7.71
CA VAL A 70 22.57 5.18 7.27
C VAL A 70 22.43 6.69 7.47
N PRO A 71 22.85 7.30 8.60
CA PRO A 71 22.79 8.75 8.79
C PRO A 71 23.61 9.58 7.78
N LEU A 72 24.52 8.94 7.05
CA LEU A 72 25.30 9.60 6.01
C LEU A 72 24.67 9.46 4.62
N ILE A 73 23.60 8.69 4.48
CA ILE A 73 22.92 8.44 3.20
C ILE A 73 21.86 9.51 2.98
N ARG A 74 21.78 10.03 1.75
CA ARG A 74 20.64 10.84 1.30
C ARG A 74 19.66 9.99 0.52
N GLU A 75 20.15 9.27 -0.47
CA GLU A 75 19.32 8.50 -1.38
C GLU A 75 20.00 7.17 -1.74
N ILE A 76 19.19 6.13 -1.88
CA ILE A 76 19.56 4.88 -2.53
C ILE A 76 18.68 4.73 -3.77
N ALA A 77 19.27 4.79 -4.95
CA ALA A 77 18.59 4.50 -6.21
C ALA A 77 18.72 3.01 -6.54
N LEU A 78 17.61 2.41 -6.99
CA LEU A 78 17.51 0.98 -7.31
C LEU A 78 16.97 0.79 -8.72
N ALA A 79 17.40 -0.29 -9.37
CA ALA A 79 16.76 -0.74 -10.60
C ALA A 79 15.39 -1.36 -10.29
N SER A 80 14.32 -0.59 -10.46
CA SER A 80 12.95 -1.07 -10.29
C SER A 80 12.39 -1.69 -11.57
N ARG A 81 11.51 -2.68 -11.42
CA ARG A 81 10.70 -3.19 -12.55
C ARG A 81 9.63 -2.16 -12.95
N SER A 82 9.44 -1.94 -14.25
CA SER A 82 8.32 -1.12 -14.74
C SER A 82 6.97 -1.68 -14.29
N ALA A 83 6.12 -0.83 -13.71
CA ALA A 83 4.72 -1.20 -13.44
C ALA A 83 3.96 -1.32 -14.77
N ALA A 84 3.37 -2.49 -15.04
CA ALA A 84 2.76 -2.79 -16.34
C ALA A 84 1.24 -2.57 -16.40
N SER A 85 0.54 -2.46 -15.26
CA SER A 85 -0.93 -2.48 -15.23
C SER A 85 -1.54 -1.29 -14.51
N GLU A 86 -2.71 -0.89 -15.00
CA GLU A 86 -3.63 -0.02 -14.28
C GLU A 86 -4.12 -0.68 -12.98
N GLY A 87 -4.38 0.14 -11.96
CA GLY A 87 -4.83 -0.32 -10.65
C GLY A 87 -5.73 0.69 -9.95
N PHE A 88 -6.17 0.36 -8.74
CA PHE A 88 -6.90 1.24 -7.84
C PHE A 88 -5.91 2.07 -7.02
N LEU A 89 -6.09 3.38 -6.97
CA LEU A 89 -5.23 4.25 -6.18
C LEU A 89 -5.73 4.30 -4.73
N ILE A 90 -4.85 4.09 -3.77
CA ILE A 90 -5.15 4.04 -2.34
C ILE A 90 -4.33 5.11 -1.65
N GLY A 91 -4.98 5.95 -0.85
CA GLY A 91 -4.30 6.88 0.05
C GLY A 91 -4.31 6.37 1.49
N LEU A 92 -3.14 6.36 2.13
CA LEU A 92 -2.99 6.00 3.54
C LEU A 92 -2.95 7.24 4.44
N LEU A 93 -3.29 7.06 5.71
CA LEU A 93 -3.27 8.13 6.71
C LEU A 93 -1.88 8.65 7.10
N ASN A 94 -0.82 8.03 6.61
CA ASN A 94 0.54 8.59 6.74
C ASN A 94 0.98 9.33 5.47
N GLY A 95 0.10 9.51 4.48
CA GLY A 95 0.41 10.19 3.22
C GLY A 95 1.01 9.29 2.15
N SER A 96 1.13 7.98 2.39
CA SER A 96 1.52 7.03 1.34
C SER A 96 0.42 6.92 0.29
N LEU A 97 0.83 6.77 -0.98
CA LEU A 97 -0.03 6.56 -2.13
C LEU A 97 0.36 5.25 -2.80
N LEU A 98 -0.59 4.32 -2.94
CA LEU A 98 -0.36 2.99 -3.48
C LEU A 98 -1.32 2.69 -4.63
N LEU A 99 -0.78 2.33 -5.78
CA LEU A 99 -1.54 1.72 -6.87
C LEU A 99 -1.59 0.20 -6.66
N VAL A 100 -2.79 -0.36 -6.56
CA VAL A 100 -3.00 -1.78 -6.22
C VAL A 100 -3.89 -2.47 -7.26
N ASP A 101 -3.72 -3.77 -7.48
CA ASP A 101 -4.50 -4.51 -8.47
C ASP A 101 -5.90 -4.85 -7.95
N ALA A 102 -5.98 -5.15 -6.65
CA ALA A 102 -7.22 -5.43 -5.95
C ALA A 102 -7.17 -4.91 -4.52
N ILE A 103 -8.36 -4.67 -3.98
CA ILE A 103 -8.55 -4.21 -2.62
C ILE A 103 -9.82 -4.85 -2.06
N SER A 104 -9.69 -5.39 -0.86
CA SER A 104 -10.82 -5.79 0.00
C SER A 104 -10.56 -5.36 1.44
N THR A 105 -11.62 -5.10 2.19
CA THR A 105 -11.54 -4.74 3.61
C THR A 105 -12.60 -5.48 4.39
N ASN A 106 -12.27 -5.95 5.58
CA ASN A 106 -13.25 -6.29 6.62
C ASN A 106 -13.21 -5.23 7.74
N ASP A 107 -13.92 -5.47 8.84
CA ASP A 107 -14.07 -4.55 9.97
C ASP A 107 -12.74 -4.01 10.54
N SER A 108 -11.66 -4.78 10.41
CA SER A 108 -10.38 -4.53 11.07
C SER A 108 -9.18 -4.39 10.13
N LYS A 109 -9.22 -5.03 8.97
CA LYS A 109 -8.08 -5.20 8.05
C LYS A 109 -8.44 -4.81 6.63
N ALA A 110 -7.46 -4.28 5.93
CA ALA A 110 -7.44 -4.10 4.49
C ALA A 110 -6.41 -5.05 3.87
N PHE A 111 -6.76 -5.64 2.74
CA PHE A 111 -5.92 -6.52 1.95
C PHE A 111 -5.70 -5.88 0.59
N LEU A 112 -4.48 -5.43 0.34
CA LEU A 112 -4.07 -4.78 -0.90
C LEU A 112 -3.30 -5.79 -1.75
N THR A 113 -3.82 -6.15 -2.91
CA THR A 113 -3.09 -7.05 -3.82
C THR A 113 -2.19 -6.23 -4.73
N ILE A 114 -0.90 -6.54 -4.72
CA ILE A 114 0.12 -5.98 -5.62
C ILE A 114 0.81 -7.15 -6.32
N GLU A 115 0.57 -7.26 -7.63
CA GLU A 115 0.95 -8.38 -8.47
C GLU A 115 0.48 -9.72 -7.90
N LYS A 116 1.39 -10.48 -7.28
CA LYS A 116 1.13 -11.78 -6.65
C LYS A 116 1.20 -11.72 -5.12
N SER A 117 1.50 -10.56 -4.57
CA SER A 117 1.66 -10.33 -3.14
C SER A 117 0.41 -9.68 -2.56
N VAL A 118 0.08 -10.03 -1.33
CA VAL A 118 -1.00 -9.41 -0.57
C VAL A 118 -0.39 -8.66 0.61
N LEU A 119 -0.57 -7.34 0.61
CA LEU A 119 -0.21 -6.46 1.70
C LEU A 119 -1.40 -6.33 2.65
N GLU A 120 -1.24 -6.84 3.87
CA GLU A 120 -2.21 -6.70 4.95
C GLU A 120 -1.92 -5.44 5.78
N LEU A 121 -2.92 -4.58 5.92
CA LEU A 121 -2.85 -3.36 6.73
C LEU A 121 -4.06 -3.28 7.67
N PRO A 122 -3.95 -2.59 8.82
CA PRO A 122 -5.12 -2.19 9.59
C PRO A 122 -6.04 -1.35 8.71
N ARG A 123 -7.35 -1.62 8.72
CA ARG A 123 -8.33 -0.87 7.91
C ARG A 123 -8.27 0.64 8.20
N ASN A 124 -8.08 0.99 9.46
CA ASN A 124 -7.97 2.38 9.91
C ASN A 124 -6.65 3.06 9.50
N SER A 125 -5.78 2.41 8.72
CA SER A 125 -4.64 3.07 8.06
C SER A 125 -5.00 3.57 6.66
N ILE A 126 -6.09 3.05 6.06
CA ILE A 126 -6.58 3.51 4.77
C ILE A 126 -7.39 4.79 4.97
N HIS A 127 -7.04 5.83 4.23
CA HIS A 127 -7.78 7.09 4.23
C HIS A 127 -8.88 7.07 3.18
N TRP A 128 -8.51 6.73 1.94
CA TRP A 128 -9.42 6.74 0.80
C TRP A 128 -9.00 5.73 -0.26
N ILE A 129 -9.96 5.36 -1.12
CA ILE A 129 -9.77 4.46 -2.25
C ILE A 129 -10.39 5.09 -3.49
N GLY A 130 -9.60 5.26 -4.54
CA GLY A 130 -10.05 5.50 -5.90
C GLY A 130 -10.45 4.17 -6.55
N LEU A 131 -11.73 4.04 -6.93
CA LEU A 131 -12.28 2.85 -7.54
C LEU A 131 -12.30 2.89 -9.08
N GLN A 132 -11.84 4.00 -9.65
CA GLN A 132 -11.52 4.08 -11.06
C GLN A 132 -10.08 3.62 -11.29
N LYS A 133 -9.89 2.74 -12.27
CA LYS A 133 -8.56 2.25 -12.61
C LYS A 133 -7.70 3.39 -13.15
N THR A 134 -6.49 3.49 -12.64
CA THR A 134 -5.53 4.54 -12.93
C THR A 134 -4.24 3.94 -13.44
N LYS A 135 -3.60 4.61 -14.40
CA LYS A 135 -2.30 4.21 -14.93
C LYS A 135 -1.17 4.47 -13.92
N PRO A 136 -0.11 3.64 -13.90
CA PRO A 136 1.09 3.94 -13.13
C PRO A 136 1.63 5.35 -13.42
N GLY A 137 2.16 6.02 -12.39
CA GLY A 137 2.69 7.38 -12.48
C GLY A 137 1.64 8.50 -12.50
N VAL A 138 0.34 8.18 -12.57
CA VAL A 138 -0.74 9.18 -12.42
C VAL A 138 -1.28 9.09 -10.99
N LEU A 139 -0.87 10.03 -10.14
CA LEU A 139 -1.31 10.08 -8.74
C LEU A 139 -2.51 11.02 -8.51
N ASN A 140 -2.96 11.75 -9.54
CA ASN A 140 -4.12 12.65 -9.47
C ASN A 140 -5.44 11.92 -9.84
N ALA A 141 -5.65 10.70 -9.36
CA ALA A 141 -6.82 9.89 -9.71
C ALA A 141 -8.13 10.33 -9.05
N GLY A 142 -8.08 11.38 -8.23
CA GLY A 142 -9.16 11.76 -7.34
C GLY A 142 -9.57 13.21 -7.51
N GLY A 143 -9.98 13.64 -8.70
CA GLY A 143 -10.58 14.98 -8.85
C GLY A 143 -11.77 15.21 -7.89
N TRP A 144 -12.41 14.13 -7.42
CA TRP A 144 -13.43 14.19 -6.38
C TRP A 144 -12.88 14.46 -4.97
N LEU A 145 -11.59 14.20 -4.69
CA LEU A 145 -10.96 14.46 -3.39
C LEU A 145 -10.95 15.97 -3.09
N GLU A 146 -10.76 16.80 -4.11
CA GLU A 146 -10.76 18.27 -3.99
C GLU A 146 -12.15 18.86 -3.71
N GLU A 147 -13.20 18.10 -4.04
CA GLU A 147 -14.60 18.49 -3.88
C GLU A 147 -15.24 17.83 -2.64
N LEU A 148 -14.45 17.16 -1.78
CA LEU A 148 -14.97 16.52 -0.59
C LEU A 148 -15.62 17.55 0.36
N PRO A 149 -16.76 17.21 0.99
CA PRO A 149 -17.35 18.04 2.03
C PRO A 149 -16.35 18.38 3.14
N GLU A 150 -16.37 19.63 3.63
CA GLU A 150 -15.42 20.09 4.64
C GLU A 150 -15.62 19.44 6.03
N ASN A 151 -16.87 19.12 6.38
CA ASN A 151 -17.25 18.64 7.72
C ASN A 151 -18.23 17.46 7.65
N PRO A 152 -17.86 16.33 7.05
CA PRO A 152 -18.73 15.15 7.03
C PRO A 152 -18.90 14.57 8.44
N VAL A 153 -20.06 13.98 8.68
CA VAL A 153 -20.39 13.32 9.95
C VAL A 153 -20.32 11.78 9.88
N ALA A 154 -20.11 11.22 8.68
CA ALA A 154 -19.90 9.80 8.44
C ALA A 154 -18.83 9.55 7.34
N ASP A 155 -18.56 8.27 7.03
CA ASP A 155 -17.74 7.93 5.86
C ASP A 155 -18.44 8.39 4.58
N ILE A 156 -17.67 8.54 3.50
CA ILE A 156 -18.16 9.08 2.24
C ILE A 156 -18.03 8.02 1.15
N VAL A 157 -19.14 7.78 0.45
CA VAL A 157 -19.17 7.10 -0.84
C VAL A 157 -19.33 8.12 -1.95
N VAL A 158 -18.43 8.07 -2.93
CA VAL A 158 -18.43 8.99 -4.07
C VAL A 158 -18.94 8.28 -5.30
N VAL A 159 -19.96 8.83 -5.92
CA VAL A 159 -20.46 8.36 -7.22
C VAL A 159 -20.32 9.48 -8.25
N LYS A 160 -20.03 9.11 -9.50
CA LYS A 160 -20.11 10.05 -10.61
C LYS A 160 -21.50 9.94 -11.23
N ARG A 161 -22.26 11.04 -11.25
CA ARG A 161 -23.52 11.12 -12.01
C ARG A 161 -23.38 12.27 -13.00
N ASP A 162 -23.54 11.95 -14.28
CA ASP A 162 -23.31 12.88 -15.37
C ASP A 162 -21.89 13.48 -15.27
N ASP A 163 -21.78 14.81 -15.13
CA ASP A 163 -20.52 15.55 -15.00
C ASP A 163 -20.23 16.05 -13.57
N ALA A 164 -20.98 15.58 -12.57
CA ALA A 164 -20.80 15.99 -11.18
C ALA A 164 -20.51 14.81 -10.24
N TRP A 165 -19.71 15.07 -9.20
CA TRP A 165 -19.55 14.14 -8.08
C TRP A 165 -20.73 14.27 -7.14
N GLN A 166 -21.22 13.14 -6.63
CA GLN A 166 -22.16 13.09 -5.53
C GLN A 166 -21.51 12.37 -4.36
N PHE A 167 -21.61 12.98 -3.19
CA PHE A 167 -21.04 12.50 -1.94
C PHE A 167 -22.16 12.00 -1.05
N ILE A 168 -22.13 10.72 -0.69
CA ILE A 168 -23.13 10.05 0.12
C ILE A 168 -22.50 9.73 1.46
N GLU A 169 -22.99 10.35 2.53
CA GLU A 169 -22.55 10.08 3.90
C GLU A 169 -23.25 8.84 4.44
N CYS A 170 -22.46 7.81 4.76
CA CYS A 170 -22.95 6.53 5.29
C CYS A 170 -21.81 5.79 5.99
N ALA A 171 -22.11 4.81 6.85
CA ALA A 171 -21.05 4.01 7.44
C ALA A 171 -20.62 2.93 6.43
N ILE A 172 -19.34 2.90 6.06
CA ILE A 172 -18.80 1.81 5.23
C ILE A 172 -18.47 0.67 6.19
N THR A 173 -18.86 -0.57 5.89
CA THR A 173 -18.55 -1.74 6.72
C THR A 173 -17.52 -2.63 6.05
N GLU A 174 -17.68 -2.90 4.76
CA GLU A 174 -16.86 -3.85 4.02
C GLU A 174 -16.61 -3.38 2.58
N VAL A 175 -15.45 -3.74 2.03
CA VAL A 175 -15.14 -3.60 0.60
C VAL A 175 -14.83 -4.99 0.10
N THR A 176 -15.66 -5.48 -0.81
CA THR A 176 -15.48 -6.78 -1.46
C THR A 176 -14.92 -6.59 -2.87
N GLN A 177 -14.75 -7.68 -3.61
CA GLN A 177 -14.33 -7.60 -5.01
C GLN A 177 -15.35 -6.88 -5.90
N ASP A 178 -16.64 -7.02 -5.61
CA ASP A 178 -17.73 -6.54 -6.47
C ASP A 178 -18.54 -5.39 -5.87
N ASN A 179 -18.61 -5.32 -4.54
CA ASN A 179 -19.49 -4.40 -3.80
C ASN A 179 -18.76 -3.67 -2.68
N ILE A 180 -19.24 -2.48 -2.37
CA ILE A 180 -19.02 -1.80 -1.09
C ILE A 180 -20.28 -2.02 -0.27
N ILE A 181 -20.11 -2.53 0.95
CA ILE A 181 -21.22 -2.73 1.88
C ILE A 181 -21.28 -1.49 2.77
N VAL A 182 -22.44 -0.85 2.78
CA VAL A 182 -22.71 0.35 3.58
C VAL A 182 -23.86 0.10 4.54
N LEU A 183 -23.84 0.80 5.66
CA LEU A 183 -24.94 0.89 6.61
C LEU A 183 -25.53 2.31 6.52
N LEU A 184 -26.80 2.39 6.13
CA LEU A 184 -27.55 3.63 6.03
C LEU A 184 -28.90 3.43 6.72
N ASP A 185 -29.25 4.29 7.67
CA ASP A 185 -30.50 4.21 8.44
C ASP A 185 -30.79 2.84 9.09
N GLY A 186 -29.72 2.12 9.47
CA GLY A 186 -29.82 0.78 10.08
C GLY A 186 -29.96 -0.37 9.08
N GLU A 187 -30.02 -0.07 7.78
CA GLU A 187 -30.07 -1.06 6.71
C GLU A 187 -28.69 -1.29 6.09
N THR A 188 -28.32 -2.56 5.91
CA THR A 188 -27.09 -2.96 5.23
C THR A 188 -27.35 -3.07 3.73
N ILE A 189 -26.72 -2.20 2.95
CA ILE A 189 -26.95 -2.06 1.51
C ILE A 189 -25.66 -2.42 0.74
N PRO A 190 -25.66 -3.46 -0.12
CA PRO A 190 -24.56 -3.72 -1.02
C PRO A 190 -24.64 -2.80 -2.25
N VAL A 191 -23.60 -2.00 -2.49
CA VAL A 191 -23.51 -1.09 -3.64
C VAL A 191 -22.41 -1.56 -4.57
N SER A 192 -22.74 -1.75 -5.85
CA SER A 192 -21.76 -2.21 -6.85
C SER A 192 -20.61 -1.21 -7.02
N ARG A 193 -19.36 -1.71 -6.94
CA ARG A 193 -18.13 -0.91 -7.14
C ARG A 193 -18.10 -0.20 -8.49
N LYS A 194 -18.75 -0.76 -9.51
CA LYS A 194 -18.81 -0.16 -10.86
C LYS A 194 -19.53 1.19 -10.91
N LYS A 195 -20.36 1.49 -9.89
CA LYS A 195 -21.10 2.77 -9.78
C LYS A 195 -20.38 3.79 -8.90
N ILE A 196 -19.29 3.40 -8.24
CA ILE A 196 -18.60 4.18 -7.23
C ILE A 196 -17.26 4.66 -7.81
N ALA A 197 -17.04 5.96 -7.75
CA ALA A 197 -15.80 6.58 -8.16
C ALA A 197 -14.70 6.43 -7.11
N GLY A 198 -15.07 6.51 -5.84
CA GLY A 198 -14.18 6.32 -4.71
C GLY A 198 -14.91 6.29 -3.38
N ILE A 199 -14.15 6.03 -2.32
CA ILE A 199 -14.63 6.09 -0.95
C ILE A 199 -13.59 6.78 -0.07
N CYS A 200 -14.05 7.42 0.99
CA CYS A 200 -13.21 8.03 2.01
C CYS A 200 -13.73 7.65 3.39
N TRP A 201 -12.85 7.15 4.26
CA TRP A 201 -13.19 6.92 5.65
C TRP A 201 -13.06 8.20 6.45
N LEU A 202 -14.04 8.44 7.31
CA LEU A 202 -13.98 9.54 8.25
C LEU A 202 -12.91 9.27 9.30
N GLN A 203 -12.06 10.27 9.54
CA GLN A 203 -11.10 10.24 10.63
C GLN A 203 -11.36 11.40 11.59
N PRO A 204 -11.48 11.13 12.90
CA PRO A 204 -11.64 12.19 13.88
C PRO A 204 -10.51 13.22 13.79
N GLY A 205 -10.86 14.49 13.63
CA GLY A 205 -9.90 15.60 13.63
C GLY A 205 -9.03 15.73 12.37
N ARG A 206 -9.39 15.06 11.27
CA ARG A 206 -8.73 15.23 9.97
C ARG A 206 -9.73 15.53 8.88
N ARG A 207 -9.33 16.36 7.92
CA ARG A 207 -10.16 16.58 6.73
C ARG A 207 -10.02 15.38 5.78
N PRO A 208 -11.14 14.91 5.22
CA PRO A 208 -11.12 13.92 4.13
C PRO A 208 -10.20 14.39 2.98
N GLY A 209 -9.31 13.52 2.52
CA GLY A 209 -8.41 13.84 1.41
C GLY A 209 -7.30 14.87 1.73
N GLU A 210 -7.16 15.30 2.98
CA GLU A 210 -6.10 16.23 3.41
C GLU A 210 -4.71 15.68 3.09
N GLU A 211 -3.88 16.53 2.47
CA GLU A 211 -2.48 16.25 2.26
C GLU A 211 -1.77 16.22 3.62
N ILE A 212 -1.05 15.14 3.88
CA ILE A 212 -0.36 14.95 5.16
C ILE A 212 1.05 15.49 5.01
N GLU A 213 1.38 16.49 5.83
CA GLU A 213 2.73 17.04 5.86
C GLU A 213 3.77 15.93 6.12
N PRO A 214 4.89 15.94 5.39
CA PRO A 214 5.98 15.00 5.61
C PRO A 214 6.46 15.04 7.06
N ASN A 215 6.48 13.90 7.74
CA ASN A 215 7.24 13.80 8.98
C ASN A 215 8.73 13.64 8.62
N PRO A 216 9.62 14.53 9.07
CA PRO A 216 11.05 14.48 8.75
C PRO A 216 11.77 13.25 9.33
N GLN A 217 11.11 12.44 10.16
CA GLN A 217 11.64 11.16 10.64
C GLN A 217 11.21 9.97 9.77
N GLU A 218 10.39 10.19 8.76
CA GLU A 218 9.93 9.13 7.86
C GLU A 218 10.82 9.03 6.63
N ILE A 219 11.15 7.80 6.27
CA ILE A 219 11.87 7.43 5.07
C ILE A 219 10.85 7.37 3.93
N LEU A 220 11.12 8.08 2.84
CA LEU A 220 10.30 8.06 1.63
C LEU A 220 10.82 6.99 0.67
N LEU A 221 9.99 6.01 0.38
CA LEU A 221 10.25 4.99 -0.62
C LEU A 221 9.47 5.32 -1.89
N THR A 222 10.14 5.31 -3.02
CA THR A 222 9.49 5.46 -4.32
C THR A 222 9.39 4.09 -4.98
N SER A 223 8.22 3.80 -5.54
CA SER A 223 7.93 2.63 -6.34
C SER A 223 7.29 3.07 -7.66
N PRO A 224 7.44 2.31 -8.75
CA PRO A 224 6.63 2.50 -9.96
C PRO A 224 5.11 2.47 -9.71
N ARG A 225 4.68 1.92 -8.57
CA ARG A 225 3.27 1.88 -8.14
C ARG A 225 2.86 3.01 -7.19
N GLY A 226 3.76 3.91 -6.80
CA GLY A 226 3.44 5.04 -5.93
C GLY A 226 4.52 5.33 -4.89
N THR A 227 4.14 6.03 -3.83
CA THR A 227 5.05 6.51 -2.79
C THR A 227 4.67 5.93 -1.44
N ILE A 228 5.65 5.45 -0.69
CA ILE A 228 5.46 4.85 0.62
C ILE A 228 6.26 5.65 1.63
N ARG A 229 5.60 6.09 2.70
CA ARG A 229 6.25 6.66 3.87
C ARG A 229 6.35 5.60 4.94
N CYS A 230 7.54 5.41 5.49
CA CYS A 230 7.79 4.39 6.50
C CYS A 230 8.75 4.91 7.58
N ARG A 231 8.77 4.26 8.74
CA ARG A 231 9.71 4.57 9.82
C ARG A 231 11.03 3.84 9.67
N GLN A 232 10.97 2.63 9.13
CA GLN A 232 12.11 1.75 9.00
C GLN A 232 11.99 0.93 7.73
N ILE A 233 13.14 0.68 7.12
CA ILE A 233 13.32 -0.25 6.02
C ILE A 233 14.58 -1.08 6.29
N SER A 234 14.52 -2.37 5.99
CA SER A 234 15.68 -3.26 6.03
C SER A 234 15.61 -4.29 4.90
N TRP A 235 16.76 -4.82 4.55
CA TRP A 235 16.89 -5.89 3.57
C TRP A 235 16.86 -7.25 4.27
N ASN A 236 15.93 -8.11 3.89
CA ASN A 236 15.89 -9.49 4.34
C ASN A 236 16.67 -10.37 3.36
N GLU A 237 17.90 -10.72 3.72
CA GLU A 237 18.78 -11.55 2.89
C GLU A 237 18.21 -12.95 2.63
N THR A 238 17.53 -13.53 3.62
CA THR A 238 17.00 -14.90 3.52
C THR A 238 15.82 -14.97 2.55
N GLN A 239 14.93 -13.97 2.60
CA GLN A 239 13.73 -13.93 1.76
C GLN A 239 13.92 -13.08 0.50
N ARG A 240 15.05 -12.39 0.36
CA ARG A 240 15.38 -11.48 -0.74
C ARG A 240 14.28 -10.45 -0.96
N CYS A 241 13.87 -9.80 0.12
CA CYS A 241 12.76 -8.83 0.14
C CYS A 241 13.04 -7.66 1.09
N TRP A 242 12.31 -6.56 0.91
CA TRP A 242 12.35 -5.38 1.77
C TRP A 242 11.39 -5.52 2.92
N ASN A 243 11.86 -5.50 4.16
CA ASN A 243 11.00 -5.34 5.32
C ASN A 243 10.75 -3.84 5.55
N ILE A 244 9.49 -3.44 5.59
CA ILE A 244 9.09 -2.03 5.74
C ILE A 244 8.12 -1.90 6.90
N THR A 245 8.39 -0.94 7.78
CA THR A 245 7.57 -0.67 8.96
C THR A 245 6.83 0.66 8.81
N PHE A 246 5.51 0.60 8.72
CA PHE A 246 4.62 1.76 8.64
C PHE A 246 4.32 2.32 10.04
N ALA A 247 4.29 3.65 10.14
CA ALA A 247 3.66 4.32 11.27
C ALA A 247 2.15 4.08 11.22
N SER A 248 1.57 3.62 12.33
CA SER A 248 0.12 3.46 12.46
C SER A 248 -0.35 3.97 13.82
N THR A 249 -1.61 4.41 13.88
CA THR A 249 -2.21 5.06 15.05
C THR A 249 -2.28 4.17 16.29
N LYS A 250 -2.31 2.83 16.10
CA LYS A 250 -2.37 1.87 17.22
C LYS A 250 -1.03 1.17 17.46
N LYS A 251 -0.45 0.62 16.41
CA LYS A 251 0.79 -0.14 16.45
C LYS A 251 1.38 -0.19 15.06
N ASP A 252 2.69 0.01 14.99
CA ASP A 252 3.44 -0.10 13.74
C ASP A 252 3.25 -1.47 13.09
N VAL A 253 3.22 -1.46 11.76
CA VAL A 253 2.92 -2.63 10.93
C VAL A 253 4.11 -2.89 10.04
N THR A 254 4.65 -4.10 10.10
CA THR A 254 5.75 -4.52 9.23
C THR A 254 5.21 -5.40 8.11
N THR A 255 5.67 -5.15 6.88
CA THR A 255 5.38 -5.97 5.70
C THR A 255 6.62 -6.22 4.87
N CYS A 256 6.53 -7.14 3.91
CA CYS A 256 7.60 -7.43 2.96
C CYS A 256 7.22 -6.96 1.54
N LEU A 257 8.12 -6.25 0.86
CA LEU A 257 8.01 -5.96 -0.57
C LEU A 257 9.07 -6.73 -1.39
N PRO A 258 8.76 -7.15 -2.62
CA PRO A 258 9.74 -7.78 -3.51
C PRO A 258 10.99 -6.91 -3.76
N ALA A 259 12.12 -7.54 -4.05
CA ALA A 259 13.40 -6.86 -4.26
C ALA A 259 13.36 -5.72 -5.29
N ASP A 260 12.59 -5.91 -6.37
CA ASP A 260 12.48 -5.00 -7.51
C ASP A 260 11.27 -4.05 -7.41
N ALA A 261 10.61 -3.99 -6.25
CA ALA A 261 9.43 -3.16 -6.03
C ALA A 261 9.75 -1.67 -5.85
N LEU A 262 10.97 -1.33 -5.45
CA LEU A 262 11.41 0.04 -5.14
C LEU A 262 12.31 0.59 -6.23
N SER A 263 12.16 1.87 -6.54
CA SER A 263 13.03 2.65 -7.42
C SER A 263 13.98 3.55 -6.63
N SER A 264 13.57 4.05 -5.45
CA SER A 264 14.45 4.79 -4.56
C SER A 264 14.04 4.67 -3.08
N ILE A 265 15.02 4.89 -2.21
CA ILE A 265 14.87 5.03 -0.75
C ILE A 265 15.53 6.37 -0.38
N ASP A 266 14.73 7.29 0.13
CA ASP A 266 15.16 8.65 0.49
C ASP A 266 15.09 8.84 2.01
N TYR A 267 16.23 9.22 2.58
CA TYR A 267 16.46 9.45 4.01
C TYR A 267 16.55 10.95 4.39
N SER A 268 16.28 11.85 3.44
CA SER A 268 16.45 13.31 3.60
C SER A 268 15.36 14.02 4.40
#